data_AF-A0A7J7LPT3-F1
#
_entry.id   AF-A0A7J7LPT3-F1
#
_cell.length_a   1.000
_cell.length_b   1.000
_cell.length_c   1.000
_cell.angle_alpha   90.00
_cell.angle_beta   90.00
_cell.angle_gamma   90.00
#
_symmetry.space_group_name_H-M   'P 1'
#
loop_
_entity.id
_entity.type
_entity.pdbx_description
1 polymer ?
#
loop_
_entity_poly.entity_id
_entity_poly.type
_entity_poly.pdbx_seq_one_letter_code
_entity_poly.pdbx_strand_id
1 'polypeptide(L)'
;MPVLRGHGLVGFVDGAHPCPNEFLPDSEGKETAAVNPKYMEWHRQDQNLLSWINATLSETVLPYVVGFPTFEIVWATLDRRFSALSRSHIIQLKDQIHFVKKGTFSASEYLLNIKQLSDRLASVGKPMDDADFVIVILNGLPSEFASIKTSVKVRHEPVTFDELDSFLICEELSIVASKTSLPPTDSTTFIASRGANQQSLCRASFRPNLPYNPQRGRGKGRTYSGRGGRSNGGSHTVTSINRPTCQICNRVGHIAIDCYHRNDYPFQGGRNL
;
A
#
# COMPACT_ATOMS: atom_id res chain seq x y z
N MET A 1 24.54 13.04 -2.97
CA MET A 1 25.40 14.23 -2.78
C MET A 1 24.92 15.43 -3.63
N PRO A 2 23.78 16.07 -3.32
CA PRO A 2 23.29 17.21 -4.10
C PRO A 2 24.14 18.47 -3.91
N VAL A 3 24.60 18.73 -2.68
CA VAL A 3 25.36 19.94 -2.33
C VAL A 3 26.72 20.00 -3.03
N LEU A 4 27.49 18.90 -3.00
CA LEU A 4 28.79 18.83 -3.68
C LEU A 4 28.64 18.92 -5.21
N ARG A 5 27.59 18.30 -5.77
CA ARG A 5 27.28 18.40 -7.21
C ARG A 5 26.87 19.81 -7.60
N GLY A 6 26.05 20.49 -6.80
CA GLY A 6 25.61 21.86 -7.05
C GLY A 6 26.74 22.88 -7.03
N HIS A 7 27.79 22.64 -6.25
CA HIS A 7 28.96 23.53 -6.16
C HIS A 7 30.14 23.09 -7.04
N GLY A 8 30.01 22.01 -7.81
CA GLY A 8 31.11 21.50 -8.65
C GLY A 8 32.30 20.91 -7.87
N LEU A 9 32.14 20.62 -6.58
CA LEU A 9 33.22 20.20 -5.68
C LEU A 9 33.45 18.68 -5.65
N VAL A 10 32.77 17.93 -6.51
CA VAL A 10 32.84 16.45 -6.55
C VAL A 10 34.27 15.96 -6.81
N GLY A 11 35.08 16.70 -7.57
CA GLY A 11 36.44 16.25 -7.86
C GLY A 11 37.42 16.38 -6.69
N PHE A 12 37.06 16.98 -5.55
CA PHE A 12 37.82 16.85 -4.30
C PHE A 12 37.59 15.48 -3.62
N VAL A 13 36.49 14.80 -3.94
CA VAL A 13 36.16 13.46 -3.46
C VAL A 13 36.81 12.39 -4.35
N ASP A 14 36.72 12.57 -5.67
CA ASP A 14 37.19 11.58 -6.64
C ASP A 14 38.68 11.73 -7.00
N GLY A 15 39.40 12.68 -6.39
CA GLY A 15 40.81 12.97 -6.67
C GLY A 15 41.06 13.69 -8.02
N ALA A 16 40.01 14.10 -8.72
CA ALA A 16 40.10 14.79 -10.01
C ALA A 16 40.59 16.26 -9.89
N HIS A 17 40.58 16.84 -8.68
CA HIS A 17 41.18 18.15 -8.38
C HIS A 17 42.37 17.97 -7.43
N PRO A 18 43.53 17.49 -7.91
CA PRO A 18 44.71 17.36 -7.08
C PRO A 18 45.20 18.72 -6.59
N CYS A 19 45.81 18.73 -5.40
CA CYS A 19 46.40 19.92 -4.80
C CYS A 19 47.44 20.54 -5.77
N PRO A 20 47.25 21.79 -6.23
CA PRO A 20 48.25 22.48 -7.04
C PRO A 20 49.53 22.75 -6.24
N ASN A 21 50.67 22.92 -6.90
CA ASN A 21 51.90 23.33 -6.21
C ASN A 21 51.71 24.68 -5.52
N GLU A 22 52.17 24.77 -4.27
CA GLU A 22 52.06 25.95 -3.40
C GLU A 22 52.79 27.16 -3.98
N PHE A 23 53.89 26.90 -4.70
CA PHE A 23 54.76 27.92 -5.28
C PHE A 23 54.74 27.88 -6.81
N LEU A 24 54.85 29.06 -7.43
CA LEU A 24 54.97 29.16 -8.89
C LEU A 24 56.34 28.67 -9.36
N PRO A 25 56.41 27.91 -10.47
CA PRO A 25 57.69 27.57 -11.08
C PRO A 25 58.31 28.81 -11.76
N ASP A 26 59.63 28.97 -11.64
CA ASP A 26 60.43 29.91 -12.42
C ASP A 26 60.50 29.46 -13.90
N SER A 27 61.03 30.33 -14.75
CA SER A 27 61.41 30.07 -16.14
C SER A 27 62.28 28.81 -16.36
N GLU A 28 62.97 28.34 -15.32
CA GLU A 28 63.77 27.10 -15.31
C GLU A 28 63.07 25.91 -14.64
N GLY A 29 61.80 26.04 -14.24
CA GLY A 29 61.01 24.96 -13.60
C GLY A 29 61.27 24.76 -12.11
N LYS A 30 62.02 25.66 -11.46
CA LYS A 30 62.34 25.61 -10.02
C LYS A 30 61.31 26.41 -9.21
N GLU A 31 60.90 25.92 -8.04
CA GLU A 31 59.91 26.60 -7.19
C GLU A 31 60.42 27.98 -6.72
N THR A 32 59.66 29.04 -7.01
CA THR A 32 59.94 30.40 -6.54
C THR A 32 59.31 30.68 -5.17
N ALA A 33 59.65 31.79 -4.52
CA ALA A 33 58.96 32.22 -3.30
C ALA A 33 57.54 32.78 -3.54
N ALA A 34 57.09 32.87 -4.79
CA ALA A 34 55.79 33.42 -5.15
C ALA A 34 54.69 32.35 -5.00
N VAL A 35 53.73 32.61 -4.11
CA VAL A 35 52.60 31.70 -3.86
C VAL A 35 51.68 31.63 -5.09
N ASN A 36 51.32 30.41 -5.47
CA ASN A 36 50.42 30.15 -6.58
C ASN A 36 48.97 30.53 -6.23
N PRO A 37 48.33 31.46 -6.96
CA PRO A 37 46.94 31.83 -6.71
C PRO A 37 45.96 30.65 -6.84
N LYS A 38 46.29 29.65 -7.68
CA LYS A 38 45.48 28.44 -7.84
C LYS A 38 45.54 27.55 -6.60
N TYR A 39 46.69 27.47 -5.93
CA TYR A 39 46.82 26.77 -4.67
C TYR A 39 45.97 27.44 -3.58
N MET A 40 46.01 28.77 -3.49
CA MET A 40 45.21 29.51 -2.50
C MET A 40 43.70 29.29 -2.68
N GLU A 41 43.21 29.31 -3.92
CA GLU A 41 41.79 29.05 -4.20
C GLU A 41 41.42 27.58 -3.89
N TRP A 42 42.26 26.63 -4.29
CA TRP A 42 42.06 25.22 -3.97
C TRP A 42 42.05 24.99 -2.45
N HIS A 43 43.02 25.55 -1.73
CA HIS A 43 43.15 25.41 -0.29
C HIS A 43 41.94 26.03 0.42
N ARG A 44 41.45 27.19 -0.03
CA ARG A 44 40.23 27.79 0.50
C ARG A 44 39.01 26.86 0.34
N GLN A 45 38.86 26.22 -0.82
CA GLN A 45 37.77 25.27 -1.07
C GLN A 45 37.90 24.01 -0.20
N ASP A 46 39.10 23.46 -0.10
CA ASP A 46 39.41 22.30 0.76
C ASP A 46 39.11 22.59 2.25
N GLN A 47 39.54 23.74 2.77
CA GLN A 47 39.27 24.14 4.15
C GLN A 47 37.77 24.42 4.41
N ASN A 48 37.04 24.96 3.43
CA ASN A 48 35.59 25.10 3.53
C ASN A 48 34.90 23.72 3.61
N LEU A 49 35.32 22.77 2.78
CA LEU A 49 34.80 21.40 2.81
C LEU A 49 35.10 20.70 4.14
N LEU A 50 36.31 20.89 4.70
CA LEU A 50 36.67 20.41 6.03
C LEU A 50 35.79 21.00 7.13
N SER A 51 35.52 22.30 7.07
CA SER A 51 34.62 22.96 8.02
C SER A 51 33.20 22.38 7.91
N TRP A 52 32.69 22.21 6.69
CA TRP A 52 31.36 21.67 6.44
C TRP A 52 31.22 20.23 6.92
N ILE A 53 32.18 19.35 6.59
CA ILE A 53 32.09 17.95 7.01
C ILE A 53 32.18 17.85 8.53
N ASN A 54 33.11 18.56 9.18
CA ASN A 54 33.23 18.56 10.64
C ASN A 54 31.98 19.09 11.34
N ALA A 55 31.27 20.06 10.76
CA ALA A 55 30.00 20.55 11.30
C ALA A 55 28.84 19.54 11.16
N THR A 56 28.92 18.59 10.23
CA THR A 56 27.87 17.58 10.00
C THR A 56 28.10 16.26 10.73
N LEU A 57 29.31 16.00 11.22
CA LEU A 57 29.64 14.77 11.93
C LEU A 57 29.13 14.80 13.36
N SER A 58 28.65 13.65 13.84
CA SER A 58 28.29 13.49 15.25
C SER A 58 29.52 13.49 16.16
N GLU A 59 29.34 13.84 17.42
CA GLU A 59 30.41 13.84 18.45
C GLU A 59 31.10 12.48 18.59
N THR A 60 30.42 11.39 18.24
CA THR A 60 30.97 10.03 18.25
C THR A 60 31.92 9.75 17.08
N VAL A 61 31.82 10.48 15.98
CA VAL A 61 32.60 10.26 14.75
C VAL A 61 33.72 11.29 14.62
N LEU A 62 33.49 12.51 15.11
CA LEU A 62 34.41 13.64 15.05
C LEU A 62 35.85 13.32 15.53
N PRO A 63 36.08 12.59 16.64
CA PRO A 63 37.44 12.28 17.12
C PRO A 63 38.29 11.47 16.14
N TYR A 64 37.69 10.83 15.14
CA TYR A 64 38.42 10.02 14.16
C TYR A 64 38.94 10.81 12.97
N VAL A 65 38.50 12.06 12.80
CA VAL A 65 38.87 12.90 11.66
C VAL A 65 39.47 14.25 12.06
N VAL A 66 39.33 14.63 13.33
CA VAL A 66 39.93 15.86 13.87
C VAL A 66 41.45 15.81 13.75
N GLY A 67 42.03 16.89 13.23
CA GLY A 67 43.48 17.06 13.08
C GLY A 67 44.03 16.67 11.72
N PHE A 68 43.22 16.13 10.80
CA PHE A 68 43.66 15.95 9.42
C PHE A 68 43.67 17.27 8.65
N PRO A 69 44.72 17.52 7.84
CA PRO A 69 44.94 18.82 7.20
C PRO A 69 44.12 19.04 5.91
N THR A 70 43.65 17.97 5.27
CA THR A 70 42.97 18.03 3.96
C THR A 70 41.67 17.24 3.96
N PHE A 71 40.68 17.73 3.18
CA PHE A 71 39.38 17.09 3.04
C PHE A 71 39.48 15.68 2.45
N GLU A 72 40.39 15.46 1.52
CA GLU A 72 40.64 14.16 0.89
C GLU A 72 40.96 13.07 1.93
N ILE A 73 41.85 13.38 2.89
CA ILE A 73 42.25 12.43 3.94
C ILE A 73 41.08 12.13 4.89
N VAL A 74 40.32 13.17 5.26
CA VAL A 74 39.11 13.02 6.09
C VAL A 74 38.10 12.13 5.38
N TRP A 75 37.81 12.42 4.12
CA TRP A 75 36.87 11.66 3.30
C TRP A 75 37.30 10.19 3.16
N ALA A 76 38.55 9.93 2.79
CA ALA A 76 39.09 8.57 2.66
C ALA A 76 39.04 7.78 3.98
N THR A 77 39.29 8.46 5.11
CA THR A 77 39.22 7.84 6.45
C THR A 77 37.79 7.46 6.82
N LEU A 78 36.84 8.36 6.57
CA LEU A 78 35.41 8.09 6.78
C LEU A 78 34.93 6.96 5.87
N ASP A 79 35.24 7.01 4.58
CA ASP A 79 34.85 5.98 3.62
C ASP A 79 35.38 4.61 4.02
N ARG A 80 36.69 4.50 4.32
CA ARG A 80 37.29 3.25 4.79
C ARG A 80 36.61 2.71 6.05
N ARG A 81 36.29 3.57 7.01
CA ARG A 81 35.68 3.16 8.27
C ARG A 81 34.23 2.71 8.11
N PHE A 82 33.46 3.46 7.34
CA PHE A 82 32.02 3.23 7.19
C PHE A 82 31.67 2.31 6.02
N SER A 83 32.61 1.97 5.13
CA SER A 83 32.41 1.00 4.04
C SER A 83 32.09 -0.42 4.53
N ALA A 84 32.82 -0.91 5.53
CA ALA A 84 32.54 -2.23 6.10
C ALA A 84 31.22 -2.23 6.89
N LEU A 85 30.98 -1.18 7.68
CA LEU A 85 29.74 -1.02 8.43
C LEU A 85 28.53 -0.89 7.50
N SER A 86 28.65 -0.15 6.40
CA SER A 86 27.59 -0.01 5.41
C SER A 86 27.29 -1.35 4.74
N ARG A 87 28.30 -2.15 4.41
CA ARG A 87 28.09 -3.51 3.86
C ARG A 87 27.35 -4.41 4.85
N SER A 88 27.78 -4.47 6.11
CA SER A 88 27.10 -5.24 7.14
C SER A 88 25.67 -4.76 7.38
N HIS A 89 25.46 -3.44 7.39
CA HIS A 89 24.14 -2.82 7.53
C HIS A 89 23.23 -3.14 6.34
N ILE A 90 23.74 -3.11 5.11
CA ILE A 90 23.00 -3.54 3.91
C ILE A 90 22.56 -5.00 4.04
N ILE A 91 23.46 -5.89 4.48
CA ILE A 91 23.13 -7.31 4.68
C ILE A 91 22.04 -7.46 5.74
N GLN A 92 22.20 -6.77 6.88
CA GLN A 92 21.21 -6.79 7.95
C GLN A 92 19.83 -6.28 7.49
N LEU A 93 19.78 -5.19 6.72
CA LEU A 93 18.54 -4.66 6.17
C LEU A 93 17.90 -5.67 5.19
N LYS A 94 18.70 -6.30 4.32
CA LYS A 94 18.20 -7.35 3.42
C LYS A 94 17.64 -8.54 4.19
N ASP A 95 18.33 -8.99 5.23
CA ASP A 95 17.84 -10.09 6.08
C ASP A 95 16.52 -9.70 6.75
N GLN A 96 16.43 -8.49 7.32
CA GLN A 96 15.18 -7.99 7.91
C GLN A 96 14.04 -7.97 6.90
N ILE A 97 14.29 -7.52 5.67
CA ILE A 97 13.29 -7.50 4.59
C ILE A 97 12.84 -8.94 4.23
N HIS A 98 13.76 -9.89 4.10
CA HIS A 98 13.41 -11.27 3.72
C HIS A 98 12.67 -12.05 4.81
N PHE A 99 12.95 -11.76 6.09
CA PHE A 99 12.37 -12.50 7.22
C PHE A 99 11.14 -11.82 7.84
N VAL A 100 10.77 -10.62 7.40
CA VAL A 100 9.59 -9.94 7.91
C VAL A 100 8.32 -10.70 7.52
N LYS A 101 7.48 -10.99 8.51
CA LYS A 101 6.20 -11.68 8.34
C LYS A 101 5.09 -10.80 8.86
N LYS A 102 3.89 -10.89 8.27
CA LYS A 102 2.70 -10.18 8.76
C LYS A 102 2.41 -10.58 10.20
N GLY A 103 2.47 -11.88 10.52
CA GLY A 103 2.25 -12.36 11.88
C GLY A 103 0.90 -11.88 12.44
N THR A 104 0.95 -11.18 13.57
CA THR A 104 -0.22 -10.58 14.23
C THR A 104 -0.49 -9.13 13.81
N PHE A 105 0.36 -8.53 12.98
CA PHE A 105 0.15 -7.15 12.50
C PHE A 105 -1.04 -7.09 11.54
N SER A 106 -1.68 -5.92 11.48
CA SER A 106 -2.63 -5.61 10.40
C SER A 106 -1.92 -5.58 9.04
N ALA A 107 -2.68 -5.71 7.95
CA ALA A 107 -2.13 -5.63 6.60
C ALA A 107 -1.40 -4.29 6.37
N SER A 108 -2.00 -3.17 6.82
CA SER A 108 -1.41 -1.83 6.67
C SER A 108 -0.12 -1.65 7.48
N GLU A 109 -0.06 -2.12 8.73
CA GLU A 109 1.16 -2.05 9.54
C GLU A 109 2.29 -2.88 8.94
N TYR A 110 1.97 -4.07 8.44
CA TYR A 110 2.92 -4.95 7.79
C TYR A 110 3.52 -4.31 6.52
N LEU A 111 2.67 -3.73 5.67
CA LEU A 111 3.11 -3.05 4.45
C LEU A 111 3.94 -1.80 4.73
N LEU A 112 3.55 -1.02 5.74
CA LEU A 112 4.32 0.15 6.18
C LEU A 112 5.71 -0.25 6.67
N ASN A 113 5.82 -1.32 7.46
CA ASN A 113 7.10 -1.82 7.96
C ASN A 113 8.03 -2.24 6.81
N ILE A 114 7.52 -3.02 5.85
CA ILE A 114 8.28 -3.41 4.65
C ILE A 114 8.72 -2.19 3.84
N LYS A 115 7.82 -1.22 3.63
CA LYS A 115 8.12 0.01 2.90
C LYS A 115 9.24 0.81 3.59
N GLN A 116 9.17 0.97 4.90
CA GLN A 116 10.22 1.64 5.68
C GLN A 116 11.58 0.93 5.56
N LEU A 117 11.61 -0.40 5.56
CA LEU A 117 12.85 -1.15 5.35
C LEU A 117 13.40 -0.98 3.92
N SER A 118 12.51 -0.99 2.92
CA SER A 118 12.89 -0.73 1.52
C SER A 118 13.44 0.69 1.34
N ASP A 119 12.80 1.70 1.91
CA ASP A 119 13.25 3.10 1.88
C ASP A 119 14.62 3.26 2.56
N ARG A 120 14.87 2.55 3.67
CA ARG A 120 16.18 2.49 4.32
C ARG A 120 17.23 1.83 3.43
N LEU A 121 16.88 0.78 2.69
CA LEU A 121 17.80 0.13 1.76
C LEU A 121 18.12 1.04 0.56
N ALA A 122 17.11 1.76 0.05
CA ALA A 122 17.26 2.76 -1.00
C ALA A 122 18.14 3.94 -0.55
N SER A 123 18.02 4.40 0.70
CA SER A 123 18.85 5.50 1.23
C SER A 123 20.33 5.14 1.36
N VAL A 124 20.65 3.85 1.53
CA VAL A 124 22.02 3.32 1.51
C VAL A 124 22.50 3.01 0.08
N GLY A 125 21.70 3.35 -0.94
CA GLY A 125 22.07 3.23 -2.36
C GLY A 125 21.85 1.84 -2.96
N LYS A 126 21.02 1.00 -2.33
CA LYS A 126 20.63 -0.33 -2.83
C LYS A 126 19.11 -0.44 -2.95
N PRO A 127 18.44 0.34 -3.82
CA PRO A 127 17.00 0.23 -4.00
C PRO A 127 16.61 -1.19 -4.46
N MET A 128 15.42 -1.63 -4.05
CA MET A 128 14.83 -2.90 -4.44
C MET A 128 14.02 -2.73 -5.73
N ASP A 129 14.02 -3.74 -6.59
CA ASP A 129 13.15 -3.78 -7.76
C ASP A 129 11.68 -4.01 -7.35
N ASP A 130 10.74 -3.46 -8.12
CA ASP A 130 9.31 -3.56 -7.79
C ASP A 130 8.84 -5.03 -7.78
N ALA A 131 9.36 -5.88 -8.68
CA ALA A 131 8.99 -7.29 -8.70
C ALA A 131 9.51 -8.03 -7.47
N ASP A 132 10.77 -7.78 -7.08
CA ASP A 132 11.37 -8.33 -5.87
C ASP A 132 10.62 -7.86 -4.61
N PHE A 133 10.22 -6.60 -4.59
CA PHE A 133 9.46 -6.01 -3.49
C PHE A 133 8.10 -6.70 -3.31
N VAL A 134 7.36 -6.92 -4.41
CA VAL A 134 6.10 -7.67 -4.38
C VAL A 134 6.34 -9.12 -3.92
N ILE A 135 7.39 -9.79 -4.40
CA ILE A 135 7.71 -11.17 -4.00
C ILE A 135 7.97 -11.26 -2.49
N VAL A 136 8.73 -10.32 -1.92
CA VAL A 136 8.99 -10.24 -0.47
C VAL A 136 7.68 -10.12 0.31
N ILE A 137 6.80 -9.21 -0.09
CA ILE A 137 5.50 -9.02 0.55
C ILE A 137 4.69 -10.33 0.49
N LEU A 138 4.59 -10.98 -0.67
CA LEU A 138 3.85 -12.23 -0.82
C LEU A 138 4.43 -13.37 0.03
N ASN A 139 5.74 -13.42 0.23
CA ASN A 139 6.40 -14.45 1.02
C ASN A 139 6.14 -14.30 2.53
N GLY A 140 6.02 -13.07 3.04
CA GLY A 140 5.79 -12.83 4.47
C GLY A 140 4.31 -12.92 4.92
N LEU A 141 3.37 -13.05 3.99
CA LEU A 141 1.95 -13.23 4.32
C LEU A 141 1.65 -14.66 4.83
N PRO A 142 0.69 -14.84 5.77
CA PRO A 142 0.27 -16.14 6.26
C PRO A 142 -0.58 -16.90 5.23
N SER A 143 -0.88 -18.18 5.51
CA SER A 143 -1.64 -19.07 4.62
C SER A 143 -3.08 -18.62 4.37
N GLU A 144 -3.65 -17.84 5.29
CA GLU A 144 -4.98 -17.25 5.14
C GLU A 144 -5.08 -16.28 3.93
N PHE A 145 -3.96 -15.74 3.44
CA PHE A 145 -3.92 -14.88 2.23
C PHE A 145 -3.58 -15.67 0.94
N ALA A 146 -3.71 -17.01 0.92
CA ALA A 146 -3.31 -17.84 -0.22
C ALA A 146 -4.05 -17.50 -1.54
N SER A 147 -5.31 -17.07 -1.44
CA SER A 147 -6.15 -16.54 -2.52
C SER A 147 -5.45 -15.39 -3.27
N ILE A 148 -5.02 -14.35 -2.54
CA ILE A 148 -4.28 -13.20 -3.08
C ILE A 148 -2.94 -13.62 -3.63
N LYS A 149 -2.18 -14.46 -2.89
CA LYS A 149 -0.87 -14.93 -3.37
C LYS A 149 -0.97 -15.57 -4.75
N THR A 150 -2.00 -16.39 -4.97
CA THR A 150 -2.23 -17.08 -6.24
C THR A 150 -2.69 -16.10 -7.31
N SER A 151 -3.63 -15.21 -6.97
CA SER A 151 -4.16 -14.20 -7.90
C SER A 151 -3.07 -13.27 -8.43
N VAL A 152 -2.19 -12.78 -7.54
CA VAL A 152 -1.06 -11.91 -7.93
C VAL A 152 -0.04 -12.67 -8.77
N LYS A 153 0.29 -13.92 -8.44
CA LYS A 153 1.27 -14.73 -9.19
C LYS A 153 0.83 -15.11 -10.61
N VAL A 154 -0.47 -15.24 -10.84
CA VAL A 154 -1.02 -15.63 -12.16
C VAL A 154 -1.23 -14.41 -13.07
N ARG A 155 -1.21 -13.20 -12.52
CA ARG A 155 -1.41 -11.96 -13.27
C ARG A 155 -0.21 -11.72 -14.21
N HIS A 156 -0.51 -11.38 -15.47
CA HIS A 156 0.50 -11.06 -16.48
C HIS A 156 1.10 -9.67 -16.30
N GLU A 157 0.29 -8.71 -15.84
CA GLU A 157 0.72 -7.33 -15.60
C GLU A 157 1.36 -7.19 -14.21
N PRO A 158 2.51 -6.49 -14.08
CA PRO A 158 3.09 -6.18 -12.78
C PRO A 158 2.08 -5.46 -11.87
N VAL A 159 2.07 -5.85 -10.59
CA VAL A 159 1.21 -5.24 -9.58
C VAL A 159 1.98 -4.11 -8.91
N THR A 160 1.40 -2.91 -8.90
CA THR A 160 1.97 -1.78 -8.17
C THR A 160 1.75 -1.93 -6.67
N PHE A 161 2.57 -1.26 -5.86
CA PHE A 161 2.42 -1.27 -4.40
C PHE A 161 1.02 -0.80 -3.95
N ASP A 162 0.49 0.26 -4.55
CA ASP A 162 -0.82 0.83 -4.17
C ASP A 162 -1.98 -0.12 -4.48
N GLU A 163 -1.88 -0.88 -5.58
CA GLU A 163 -2.84 -1.94 -5.89
C GLU A 163 -2.73 -3.08 -4.87
N LEU A 164 -1.52 -3.50 -4.51
CA LEU A 164 -1.29 -4.57 -3.55
C LEU A 164 -1.78 -4.21 -2.15
N ASP A 165 -1.60 -2.96 -1.70
CA ASP A 165 -2.14 -2.44 -0.45
C ASP A 165 -3.66 -2.55 -0.42
N SER A 166 -4.32 -2.08 -1.47
CA SER A 166 -5.77 -2.17 -1.62
C SER A 166 -6.25 -3.62 -1.57
N PHE A 167 -5.57 -4.55 -2.26
CA PHE A 167 -5.93 -5.96 -2.24
C PHE A 167 -5.78 -6.58 -0.85
N LEU A 168 -4.66 -6.34 -0.17
CA LEU A 168 -4.38 -6.95 1.12
C LEU A 168 -5.33 -6.46 2.22
N ILE A 169 -5.69 -5.18 2.22
CA ILE A 169 -6.70 -4.63 3.13
C ILE A 169 -8.06 -5.31 2.88
N CYS A 170 -8.46 -5.45 1.62
CA CYS A 170 -9.75 -6.07 1.28
C CYS A 170 -9.83 -7.53 1.72
N GLU A 171 -8.75 -8.28 1.55
CA GLU A 171 -8.72 -9.68 1.98
C GLU A 171 -8.64 -9.83 3.49
N GLU A 172 -7.97 -8.91 4.19
CA GLU A 172 -8.01 -8.92 5.65
C GLU A 172 -9.45 -8.74 6.16
N LEU A 173 -10.22 -7.83 5.56
CA LEU A 173 -11.64 -7.67 5.87
C LEU A 173 -12.47 -8.92 5.51
N SER A 174 -12.19 -9.57 4.38
CA SER A 174 -12.90 -10.79 3.95
C SER A 174 -12.63 -11.96 4.91
N ILE A 175 -11.38 -12.13 5.35
CA ILE A 175 -10.96 -13.14 6.32
C ILE A 175 -11.64 -12.89 7.67
N VAL A 176 -11.65 -11.65 8.16
CA VAL A 176 -12.33 -11.29 9.42
C VAL A 176 -13.82 -11.63 9.35
N ALA A 177 -14.51 -11.24 8.27
CA ALA A 177 -15.93 -11.54 8.08
C ALA A 177 -16.22 -13.06 8.08
N SER A 178 -15.35 -13.85 7.43
CA SER A 178 -15.48 -15.32 7.39
C SER A 178 -15.28 -15.99 8.75
N LYS A 179 -14.40 -15.45 9.61
CA LYS A 179 -14.16 -15.96 10.97
C LYS A 179 -15.31 -15.61 11.93
N THR A 180 -16.08 -14.57 11.64
CA THR A 180 -17.24 -14.15 12.45
C THR A 180 -18.52 -14.94 12.13
N SER A 181 -18.58 -15.68 11.01
CA SER A 181 -19.71 -16.59 10.74
C SER A 181 -19.61 -17.85 11.61
N LEU A 182 -20.50 -17.97 12.59
CA LEU A 182 -20.69 -19.18 13.42
C LEU A 182 -20.96 -20.43 12.55
N PRO A 183 -20.67 -21.66 13.03
CA PRO A 183 -20.96 -22.87 12.28
C PRO A 183 -22.46 -22.99 12.00
N PRO A 184 -22.86 -23.56 10.84
CA PRO A 184 -24.26 -23.82 10.57
C PRO A 184 -24.74 -24.90 11.55
N THR A 185 -25.52 -24.51 12.55
CA THR A 185 -26.43 -25.45 13.19
C THR A 185 -27.37 -25.95 12.11
N ASP A 186 -27.40 -27.27 11.91
CA ASP A 186 -28.24 -27.99 10.94
C ASP A 186 -29.63 -27.36 10.77
N SER A 187 -29.80 -26.58 9.72
CA SER A 187 -31.08 -26.14 9.20
C SER A 187 -30.85 -25.70 7.77
N THR A 188 -31.23 -26.59 6.86
CA THR A 188 -31.32 -26.36 5.42
C THR A 188 -32.40 -25.31 5.14
N THR A 189 -32.09 -24.03 5.34
CA THR A 189 -32.90 -22.90 4.86
C THR A 189 -32.14 -22.16 3.78
N PHE A 190 -32.58 -22.39 2.54
CA PHE A 190 -32.12 -21.69 1.35
C PHE A 190 -32.62 -20.24 1.40
N ILE A 191 -31.87 -19.34 2.05
CA ILE A 191 -32.18 -17.90 2.03
C ILE A 191 -31.54 -17.30 0.78
N ALA A 192 -32.37 -17.02 -0.23
CA ALA A 192 -32.00 -16.11 -1.29
C ALA A 192 -31.95 -14.68 -0.71
N SER A 193 -30.80 -14.29 -0.16
CA SER A 193 -30.57 -12.91 0.24
C SER A 193 -30.50 -12.05 -1.02
N ARG A 194 -31.57 -11.29 -1.27
CA ARG A 194 -31.48 -10.11 -2.13
C ARG A 194 -30.59 -9.11 -1.40
N GLY A 195 -29.30 -9.13 -1.76
CA GLY A 195 -28.24 -8.35 -1.15
C GLY A 195 -28.59 -6.87 -1.06
N ALA A 196 -28.70 -6.38 0.16
CA ALA A 196 -28.59 -4.97 0.48
C ALA A 196 -27.13 -4.53 0.28
N ASN A 197 -26.97 -3.42 -0.42
CA ASN A 197 -25.73 -2.70 -0.73
C ASN A 197 -24.76 -2.57 0.46
N GLN A 198 -23.68 -3.37 0.51
CA GLN A 198 -22.45 -3.05 1.27
C GLN A 198 -21.15 -3.55 0.59
N GLN A 199 -21.10 -3.66 -0.74
CA GLN A 199 -19.89 -4.07 -1.49
C GLN A 199 -19.35 -2.98 -2.43
N SER A 200 -19.30 -1.73 -1.98
CA SER A 200 -18.91 -0.59 -2.85
C SER A 200 -17.54 0.03 -2.55
N LEU A 201 -16.63 -0.63 -1.82
CA LEU A 201 -15.30 -0.07 -1.54
C LEU A 201 -14.12 -0.76 -2.24
N CYS A 202 -14.33 -1.87 -2.95
CA CYS A 202 -13.23 -2.57 -3.60
C CYS A 202 -13.63 -3.19 -4.94
N ARG A 203 -13.91 -2.33 -5.92
CA ARG A 203 -14.06 -2.76 -7.32
C ARG A 203 -12.79 -2.43 -8.10
N ALA A 204 -11.71 -3.13 -7.79
CA ALA A 204 -10.58 -3.21 -8.70
C ALA A 204 -11.04 -3.93 -9.97
N SER A 205 -10.83 -3.27 -11.09
CA SER A 205 -11.46 -3.61 -12.37
C SER A 205 -10.72 -4.75 -13.06
N PHE A 206 -11.08 -6.00 -12.75
CA PHE A 206 -10.79 -7.12 -13.64
C PHE A 206 -11.87 -7.19 -14.73
N ARG A 207 -11.58 -6.66 -15.93
CA ARG A 207 -12.40 -6.89 -17.13
C ARG A 207 -11.59 -7.62 -18.19
N PRO A 208 -11.95 -8.86 -18.57
CA PRO A 208 -11.55 -9.42 -19.84
C PRO A 208 -12.38 -8.74 -20.95
N ASN A 209 -11.69 -8.21 -21.96
CA ASN A 209 -12.30 -7.62 -23.16
C ASN A 209 -13.06 -8.70 -23.96
N LEU A 210 -14.40 -8.61 -24.01
CA LEU A 210 -15.21 -9.21 -25.08
C LEU A 210 -16.12 -8.14 -25.69
N PRO A 211 -16.19 -8.01 -27.03
CA PRO A 211 -16.95 -6.93 -27.67
C PRO A 211 -18.45 -7.22 -27.70
N TYR A 212 -19.24 -6.30 -27.15
CA TYR A 212 -20.70 -6.29 -27.19
C TYR A 212 -21.19 -5.37 -28.32
N ASN A 213 -21.92 -5.95 -29.29
CA ASN A 213 -22.62 -5.22 -30.33
C ASN A 213 -24.13 -5.13 -29.95
N PRO A 214 -24.76 -3.93 -29.89
CA PRO A 214 -26.17 -3.83 -29.59
C PRO A 214 -26.99 -3.66 -30.89
N GLN A 215 -27.87 -4.62 -31.18
CA GLN A 215 -28.92 -4.39 -32.18
C GLN A 215 -30.29 -4.89 -31.71
N ARG A 216 -31.21 -3.93 -31.79
CA ARG A 216 -32.65 -3.96 -31.50
C ARG A 216 -33.40 -5.06 -32.26
N GLY A 217 -34.48 -5.56 -31.67
CA GLY A 217 -35.55 -6.27 -32.39
C GLY A 217 -36.88 -6.31 -31.63
N ARG A 218 -37.87 -5.58 -32.13
CA ARG A 218 -39.29 -5.61 -31.73
C ARG A 218 -39.97 -6.89 -32.24
N GLY A 219 -40.95 -7.43 -31.52
CA GLY A 219 -41.87 -8.46 -32.01
C GLY A 219 -43.21 -8.50 -31.25
N LYS A 220 -44.31 -8.42 -31.99
CA LYS A 220 -45.73 -8.31 -31.58
C LYS A 220 -46.42 -9.66 -31.83
N GLY A 221 -47.38 -10.09 -31.00
CA GLY A 221 -48.21 -11.28 -31.30
C GLY A 221 -49.37 -11.48 -30.31
N ARG A 222 -50.57 -11.77 -30.84
CA ARG A 222 -51.91 -11.77 -30.20
C ARG A 222 -52.43 -13.18 -29.89
N THR A 223 -53.26 -13.30 -28.84
CA THR A 223 -54.43 -14.19 -28.56
C THR A 223 -54.49 -15.63 -29.07
N TYR A 224 -54.80 -16.58 -28.17
CA TYR A 224 -55.98 -17.46 -28.28
C TYR A 224 -56.42 -18.04 -26.92
N SER A 225 -57.73 -18.32 -26.86
CA SER A 225 -58.55 -18.93 -25.81
C SER A 225 -58.16 -20.36 -25.45
N GLY A 226 -58.43 -20.79 -24.21
CA GLY A 226 -58.31 -22.19 -23.79
C GLY A 226 -59.09 -22.47 -22.50
N ARG A 227 -60.35 -22.88 -22.66
CA ARG A 227 -61.20 -23.51 -21.64
C ARG A 227 -60.52 -24.75 -21.04
N GLY A 228 -60.63 -24.93 -19.72
CA GLY A 228 -60.36 -26.21 -19.06
C GLY A 228 -60.60 -26.14 -17.56
N GLY A 229 -61.82 -26.45 -17.12
CA GLY A 229 -62.11 -26.70 -15.71
C GLY A 229 -61.87 -28.17 -15.35
N ARG A 230 -61.53 -28.43 -14.09
CA ARG A 230 -62.11 -29.50 -13.25
C ARG A 230 -61.60 -29.42 -11.81
N SER A 231 -62.57 -29.44 -10.91
CA SER A 231 -62.53 -29.71 -9.48
C SER A 231 -61.77 -31.00 -9.12
N ASN A 232 -61.14 -31.08 -7.94
CA ASN A 232 -61.74 -31.61 -6.70
C ASN A 232 -60.68 -31.76 -5.60
N GLY A 233 -61.07 -31.61 -4.33
CA GLY A 233 -60.23 -32.02 -3.20
C GLY A 233 -60.26 -31.05 -2.03
N GLY A 234 -61.38 -31.01 -1.32
CA GLY A 234 -61.46 -30.35 -0.01
C GLY A 234 -60.66 -31.12 1.04
N SER A 235 -60.04 -30.37 1.94
CA SER A 235 -59.85 -30.82 3.33
C SER A 235 -59.94 -29.61 4.23
N HIS A 236 -61.06 -29.53 4.95
CA HIS A 236 -61.24 -28.63 6.07
C HIS A 236 -60.39 -29.15 7.23
N THR A 237 -59.28 -28.49 7.52
CA THR A 237 -58.75 -28.44 8.89
C THR A 237 -59.00 -27.03 9.42
N VAL A 238 -60.07 -26.91 10.21
CA VAL A 238 -60.29 -25.80 11.11
C VAL A 238 -59.18 -25.85 12.15
N THR A 239 -58.14 -25.04 11.95
CA THR A 239 -57.24 -24.61 13.00
C THR A 239 -57.27 -23.10 13.02
N SER A 240 -57.61 -22.55 14.18
CA SER A 240 -57.80 -21.13 14.47
C SER A 240 -56.66 -20.28 13.94
N ILE A 241 -56.89 -19.61 12.80
CA ILE A 241 -55.95 -18.63 12.27
C ILE A 241 -56.14 -17.36 13.12
N ASN A 242 -55.22 -17.12 14.05
CA ASN A 242 -54.99 -15.77 14.59
C ASN A 242 -54.56 -14.90 13.42
N ARG A 243 -55.52 -14.36 12.66
CA ARG A 243 -55.27 -13.39 11.61
C ARG A 243 -54.90 -12.09 12.32
N PRO A 244 -53.65 -11.62 12.23
CA PRO A 244 -53.27 -10.40 12.89
C PRO A 244 -54.09 -9.24 12.34
N THR A 245 -54.52 -8.36 13.25
CA THR A 245 -55.13 -7.06 12.92
C THR A 245 -54.02 -6.04 12.70
N CYS A 246 -54.11 -5.30 11.60
CA CYS A 246 -53.16 -4.24 11.30
C CYS A 246 -53.39 -3.04 12.24
N GLN A 247 -52.39 -2.65 13.03
CA GLN A 247 -52.49 -1.51 13.97
C GLN A 247 -52.59 -0.12 13.29
N ILE A 248 -52.36 -0.04 11.98
CA ILE A 248 -52.43 1.21 11.21
C ILE A 248 -53.83 1.44 10.64
N CYS A 249 -54.47 0.40 10.10
CA CYS A 249 -55.79 0.50 9.44
C CYS A 249 -56.90 -0.37 10.07
N ASN A 250 -56.61 -1.09 11.14
CA ASN A 250 -57.51 -2.00 11.87
C ASN A 250 -58.17 -3.11 11.03
N ARG A 251 -57.65 -3.43 9.83
CA ARG A 251 -58.13 -4.56 9.01
C ARG A 251 -57.39 -5.86 9.36
N VAL A 252 -58.09 -7.00 9.30
CA VAL A 252 -57.53 -8.34 9.55
C VAL A 252 -56.84 -8.91 8.33
N GLY A 253 -55.76 -9.67 8.54
CA GLY A 253 -55.09 -10.46 7.50
C GLY A 253 -53.74 -9.91 7.03
N HIS A 254 -53.23 -8.82 7.64
CA HIS A 254 -51.86 -8.33 7.47
C HIS A 254 -51.42 -7.57 8.75
N ILE A 255 -50.11 -7.46 8.97
CA ILE A 255 -49.53 -6.68 10.07
C ILE A 255 -49.17 -5.26 9.59
N ALA A 256 -48.92 -4.35 10.53
CA ALA A 256 -48.64 -2.93 10.22
C ALA A 256 -47.48 -2.73 9.22
N ILE A 257 -46.48 -3.61 9.21
CA ILE A 257 -45.34 -3.51 8.27
C ILE A 257 -45.75 -3.73 6.81
N ASP A 258 -46.80 -4.52 6.56
CA ASP A 258 -47.33 -4.87 5.24
C ASP A 258 -48.56 -4.04 4.88
N CYS A 259 -48.86 -2.99 5.65
CA CYS A 259 -50.02 -2.15 5.39
C CYS A 259 -49.78 -1.26 4.18
N TYR A 260 -50.70 -1.30 3.22
CA TYR A 260 -50.67 -0.43 2.03
C TYR A 260 -50.65 1.06 2.40
N HIS A 261 -51.23 1.44 3.54
CA HIS A 261 -51.25 2.82 4.05
C HIS A 261 -50.11 3.13 5.04
N ARG A 262 -49.08 2.29 5.13
CA ARG A 262 -48.00 2.47 6.12
C ARG A 262 -47.27 3.81 5.98
N ASN A 263 -47.17 4.34 4.77
CA ASN A 263 -46.46 5.59 4.48
C ASN A 263 -47.41 6.81 4.33
N ASP A 264 -48.72 6.60 4.45
CA ASP A 264 -49.72 7.66 4.44
C ASP A 264 -50.10 8.01 5.88
N TYR A 265 -49.36 8.92 6.50
CA TYR A 265 -49.83 9.57 7.74
C TYR A 265 -49.83 11.08 7.58
N PRO A 266 -50.92 11.72 8.02
CA PRO A 266 -50.80 12.59 9.17
C PRO A 266 -51.43 11.88 10.38
N PHE A 267 -50.60 11.55 11.35
CA PHE A 267 -51.03 11.11 12.68
C PHE A 267 -51.82 12.26 13.33
N GLN A 268 -53.13 12.13 13.49
CA GLN A 268 -53.85 12.86 14.52
C GLN A 268 -53.99 11.93 15.73
N GLY A 269 -53.07 12.08 16.67
CA GLY A 269 -53.16 11.45 17.98
C GLY A 269 -54.39 11.98 18.72
N GLY A 270 -55.40 11.15 18.89
CA GLY A 270 -56.47 11.38 19.85
C GLY A 270 -55.98 11.06 21.25
N ARG A 271 -55.60 12.09 22.01
CA ARG A 271 -55.69 12.06 23.48
C ARG A 271 -57.13 11.76 23.85
N ASN A 272 -57.36 10.92 24.87
CA ASN A 272 -58.04 11.32 26.11
C ASN A 272 -58.30 10.12 27.02
N LEU A 273 -57.95 10.33 28.30
CA LEU A 273 -58.34 9.67 29.55
C LEU A 273 -57.76 8.28 29.84
#